data_AF-A0A6P9B157-F1
#
_entry.id   AF-A0A6P9B157-F1
#
_cell.length_a   1.000
_cell.length_b   1.000
_cell.length_c   1.000
_cell.angle_alpha   90.00
_cell.angle_beta   90.00
_cell.angle_gamma   90.00
#
_symmetry.space_group_name_H-M   'P 1'
#
loop_
_entity.id
_entity.type
_entity.pdbx_description
1 polymer ?
#
loop_
_entity_poly.entity_id
_entity_poly.type
_entity_poly.pdbx_seq_one_letter_code
_entity_poly.pdbx_strand_id
1 'polypeptide(L)'
;MHQELERGVVCPPFIPVGGDSGSADFQEEIKKKDEKLLTFLKDVYVDSSDPDLQRKKKGRNLPHKQEDYRPVIDGQFNYLDIQTVPKGKVLIEEAMTLLNNHHRSPETWTAEKIAEKYSLELKDVNNLLTFFIPFVMDFLPYKDQKTLDSK
;
A
#
# COMPACT_ATOMS: atom_id res chain seq x y z
N MET A 1 -27.39 43.39 27.01
CA MET A 1 -26.22 42.58 26.59
C MET A 1 -26.59 41.14 26.93
N HIS A 2 -26.84 40.23 26.00
CA HIS A 2 -26.21 39.98 24.71
C HIS A 2 -27.25 39.47 23.70
N GLN A 3 -27.12 39.91 22.45
CA GLN A 3 -27.88 39.44 21.29
C GLN A 3 -26.97 38.43 20.58
N GLU A 4 -27.37 37.16 20.52
CA GLU A 4 -26.67 36.14 19.73
C GLU A 4 -27.15 36.21 18.27
N LEU A 5 -26.17 36.41 17.38
CA LEU A 5 -26.34 36.54 15.94
C LEU A 5 -26.11 35.16 15.33
N GLU A 6 -27.19 34.45 15.02
CA GLU A 6 -27.16 33.18 14.28
C GLU A 6 -26.57 33.42 12.88
N ARG A 7 -25.27 33.11 12.72
CA ARG A 7 -24.59 33.12 11.42
C ARG A 7 -24.93 31.82 10.68
N GLY A 8 -26.02 31.84 9.94
CA GLY A 8 -26.31 30.81 8.94
C GLY A 8 -25.21 30.79 7.87
N VAL A 9 -24.49 29.67 7.78
CA VAL A 9 -23.53 29.43 6.70
C VAL A 9 -24.34 29.08 5.45
N VAL A 10 -24.50 30.06 4.56
CA VAL A 10 -25.06 29.84 3.23
C VAL A 10 -23.96 29.21 2.36
N CYS A 11 -24.11 27.94 2.01
CA CYS A 11 -23.29 27.33 0.97
C CYS A 11 -23.57 28.03 -0.36
N PRO A 12 -22.55 28.52 -1.09
CA PRO A 12 -22.77 29.03 -2.43
C PRO A 12 -23.24 27.90 -3.36
N PRO A 13 -24.07 28.19 -4.38
CA PRO A 13 -24.46 27.18 -5.34
C PRO A 13 -23.22 26.67 -6.09
N PHE A 14 -23.13 25.35 -6.20
CA PHE A 14 -22.14 24.69 -7.04
C PHE A 14 -22.39 25.11 -8.48
N ILE A 15 -21.47 25.89 -9.05
CA ILE A 15 -21.46 26.19 -10.49
C ILE A 15 -20.81 24.97 -11.16
N PRO A 16 -21.54 24.16 -11.96
CA PRO A 16 -20.89 23.14 -12.76
C PRO A 16 -19.97 23.87 -13.75
N VAL A 17 -18.67 23.61 -13.65
CA VAL A 17 -17.72 23.97 -14.71
C VAL A 17 -18.21 23.28 -15.96
N GLY A 18 -18.69 24.09 -16.91
CA GLY A 18 -19.13 23.62 -18.21
C GLY A 18 -18.07 22.73 -18.80
N GLY A 19 -18.49 21.53 -19.22
CA GLY A 19 -17.66 20.66 -20.04
C GLY A 19 -17.21 21.48 -21.23
N ASP A 20 -15.90 21.71 -21.32
CA ASP A 20 -15.25 22.21 -22.51
C ASP A 20 -15.52 21.17 -23.60
N SER A 21 -16.56 21.43 -24.40
CA SER A 21 -16.76 20.76 -25.67
C SER A 21 -15.65 21.23 -26.60
N GLY A 22 -14.44 20.72 -26.37
CA GLY A 22 -13.42 20.68 -27.41
C GLY A 22 -14.09 20.04 -28.62
N SER A 23 -14.24 20.82 -29.68
CA SER A 23 -14.88 20.37 -30.92
C SER A 23 -14.26 19.05 -31.34
N ALA A 24 -15.08 18.12 -31.86
CA ALA A 24 -14.59 16.84 -32.37
C ALA A 24 -13.43 17.03 -33.36
N ASP A 25 -13.46 18.15 -34.09
CA ASP A 25 -12.41 18.62 -35.00
C ASP A 25 -11.04 18.77 -34.31
N PHE A 26 -10.97 19.31 -33.09
CA PHE A 26 -9.71 19.46 -32.36
C PHE A 26 -9.15 18.12 -31.91
N GLN A 27 -10.01 17.18 -31.51
CA GLN A 27 -9.63 15.83 -31.14
C GLN A 27 -9.10 15.02 -32.34
N GLU A 28 -9.62 15.28 -33.53
CA GLU A 28 -9.11 14.69 -34.78
C GLU A 28 -7.76 15.30 -35.18
N GLU A 29 -7.58 16.61 -34.98
CA GLU A 29 -6.34 17.30 -35.29
C GLU A 29 -5.17 16.88 -34.38
N ILE A 30 -5.42 16.63 -33.08
CA ILE A 30 -4.42 16.07 -32.15
C ILE A 30 -3.99 14.65 -32.56
N LYS A 31 -4.89 13.85 -33.11
CA LYS A 31 -4.60 12.48 -33.56
C LYS A 31 -3.88 12.44 -34.90
N LYS A 32 -3.92 13.54 -35.66
CA LYS A 32 -3.28 13.62 -36.97
C LYS A 32 -1.78 13.82 -36.81
N LYS A 33 -1.02 13.04 -37.58
CA LYS A 33 0.44 13.11 -37.60
C LYS A 33 0.92 14.41 -38.26
N ASP A 34 1.80 15.14 -37.58
CA ASP A 34 2.50 16.29 -38.14
C ASP A 34 3.76 15.82 -38.90
N GLU A 35 3.76 15.98 -40.22
CA GLU A 35 4.85 15.56 -41.10
C GLU A 35 6.11 16.43 -40.95
N LYS A 36 5.98 17.70 -40.53
CA LYS A 36 7.11 18.61 -40.27
C LYS A 36 7.83 18.21 -38.99
N LEU A 37 7.07 17.88 -37.94
CA LEU A 37 7.64 17.33 -36.71
C LEU A 37 8.36 16.00 -36.98
N LEU A 38 7.76 15.13 -37.80
CA LEU A 38 8.39 13.86 -38.17
C LEU A 38 9.73 14.06 -38.87
N THR A 39 9.86 15.04 -39.77
CA THR A 39 11.14 15.33 -40.42
C THR A 39 12.20 15.77 -39.41
N PHE A 40 11.85 16.64 -38.45
CA PHE A 40 12.80 17.07 -37.42
C PHE A 40 13.25 15.94 -36.49
N LEU A 41 12.35 15.02 -36.14
CA LEU A 41 12.70 13.87 -35.31
C LEU A 41 13.63 12.88 -36.02
N LYS A 42 13.58 12.82 -37.36
CA LYS A 42 14.52 12.01 -38.16
C LYS A 42 15.89 12.68 -38.30
N ASP A 43 15.92 14.01 -38.37
CA ASP A 43 17.15 14.77 -38.53
C ASP A 43 17.99 14.79 -37.24
N VAL A 44 17.36 14.66 -36.07
CA VAL A 44 18.05 14.61 -34.77
C VAL A 44 18.40 13.16 -34.42
N TYR A 45 19.55 12.70 -34.89
CA TYR A 45 20.16 11.44 -34.46
C TYR A 45 21.26 11.71 -33.44
N VAL A 46 21.19 11.09 -32.27
CA VAL A 46 22.21 11.16 -31.23
C VAL A 46 22.94 9.83 -31.17
N ASP A 47 24.20 9.82 -31.58
CA ASP A 47 25.12 8.70 -31.34
C ASP A 47 25.69 8.83 -29.91
N SER A 48 25.02 8.20 -28.95
CA SER A 48 25.52 8.09 -27.58
C SER A 48 26.35 6.81 -27.47
N SER A 49 27.62 6.90 -27.83
CA SER A 49 28.59 5.89 -27.43
C SER A 49 28.98 6.15 -25.97
N ASP A 50 28.35 5.40 -25.05
CA ASP A 50 28.84 5.32 -23.68
C ASP A 50 30.27 4.78 -23.72
N PRO A 51 31.28 5.42 -23.09
CA PRO A 51 32.57 4.79 -22.94
C PRO A 51 32.33 3.47 -22.23
N ASP A 52 32.80 2.36 -22.83
CA ASP A 52 32.71 1.04 -22.23
C ASP A 52 33.07 1.19 -20.76
N LEU A 53 32.04 1.14 -19.90
CA LEU A 53 32.24 0.87 -18.51
C LEU A 53 32.74 -0.56 -18.53
N GLN A 54 34.06 -0.69 -18.65
CA GLN A 54 34.86 -1.74 -18.07
C GLN A 54 34.63 -1.66 -16.55
N ARG A 55 33.37 -1.82 -16.15
CA ARG A 55 32.96 -2.41 -14.90
C ARG A 55 33.59 -3.77 -15.01
N LYS A 56 34.87 -3.86 -14.62
CA LYS A 56 35.48 -5.12 -14.26
C LYS A 56 34.40 -5.76 -13.41
N LYS A 57 33.74 -6.79 -13.97
CA LYS A 57 32.96 -7.74 -13.20
C LYS A 57 34.00 -8.49 -12.37
N LYS A 58 34.66 -7.78 -11.46
CA LYS A 58 35.12 -8.39 -10.22
C LYS A 58 33.79 -8.75 -9.61
N GLY A 59 33.34 -9.95 -9.92
CA GLY A 59 32.18 -10.57 -9.35
C GLY A 59 32.44 -10.59 -7.86
N ARG A 60 32.12 -9.47 -7.19
CA ARG A 60 31.51 -9.55 -5.90
C ARG A 60 30.18 -10.22 -6.21
N ASN A 61 30.25 -11.54 -6.34
CA ASN A 61 29.20 -12.39 -5.84
C ASN A 61 29.09 -11.92 -4.39
N LEU A 62 28.29 -10.87 -4.13
CA LEU A 62 27.63 -10.82 -2.85
C LEU A 62 27.01 -12.21 -2.78
N PRO A 63 27.30 -13.02 -1.76
CA PRO A 63 26.59 -14.27 -1.61
C PRO A 63 25.13 -13.87 -1.67
N HIS A 64 24.47 -14.23 -2.78
CA HIS A 64 23.03 -14.13 -2.87
C HIS A 64 22.63 -15.17 -1.86
N LYS A 65 22.44 -14.74 -0.61
CA LYS A 65 22.04 -15.61 0.47
C LYS A 65 20.78 -16.23 -0.08
N GLN A 66 20.84 -17.53 -0.35
CA GLN A 66 19.69 -18.27 -0.84
C GLN A 66 18.69 -18.15 0.30
N GLU A 67 17.80 -17.18 0.20
CA GLU A 67 16.79 -16.95 1.22
C GLU A 67 15.86 -18.14 1.07
N ASP A 68 15.90 -19.03 2.05
CA ASP A 68 14.92 -20.10 2.13
C ASP A 68 13.54 -19.47 2.31
N TYR A 69 12.56 -19.95 1.56
CA TYR A 69 11.17 -19.51 1.67
C TYR A 69 10.33 -20.55 2.39
N ARG A 70 9.28 -20.08 3.08
CA ARG A 70 8.18 -20.89 3.60
C ARG A 70 6.88 -20.54 2.87
N PRO A 71 5.90 -21.45 2.79
CA PRO A 71 4.56 -21.09 2.31
C PRO A 71 3.89 -20.12 3.30
N VAL A 72 2.98 -19.28 2.78
CA VAL A 72 2.08 -18.47 3.61
C VAL A 72 1.17 -19.40 4.40
N ILE A 73 0.98 -19.11 5.70
CA ILE A 73 0.24 -20.01 6.59
C ILE A 73 -1.25 -19.72 6.57
N ASP A 74 -1.59 -18.43 6.64
CA ASP A 74 -2.96 -17.94 6.74
C ASP A 74 -3.20 -16.98 5.56
N GLY A 75 -3.68 -17.52 4.45
CA GLY A 75 -3.89 -16.79 3.19
C GLY A 75 -5.27 -16.16 3.14
N GLN A 76 -5.41 -14.93 3.63
CA GLN A 76 -6.67 -14.19 3.52
C GLN A 76 -6.62 -13.10 2.45
N PHE A 77 -5.43 -12.60 2.10
CA PHE A 77 -5.21 -11.69 0.98
C PHE A 77 -4.84 -12.42 -0.32
N ASN A 78 -5.82 -13.13 -0.87
CA ASN A 78 -5.72 -13.74 -2.22
C ASN A 78 -5.51 -12.70 -3.34
N TYR A 79 -5.60 -11.39 -3.04
CA TYR A 79 -5.44 -10.30 -4.00
C TYR A 79 -3.99 -10.05 -4.43
N LEU A 80 -2.99 -10.38 -3.60
CA LEU A 80 -1.59 -10.05 -3.87
C LEU A 80 -0.78 -11.21 -4.50
N ASP A 81 -1.39 -12.37 -4.72
CA ASP A 81 -0.75 -13.61 -5.22
C ASP A 81 0.59 -13.94 -4.52
N ILE A 82 0.67 -13.64 -3.22
CA ILE A 82 1.83 -13.97 -2.39
C ILE A 82 1.64 -15.39 -1.87
N GLN A 83 2.40 -16.33 -2.40
CA GLN A 83 2.33 -17.75 -2.00
C GLN A 83 3.44 -18.15 -1.02
N THR A 84 4.53 -17.37 -0.97
CA THR A 84 5.73 -17.69 -0.19
C THR A 84 6.32 -16.48 0.50
N VAL A 85 6.88 -16.71 1.69
CA VAL A 85 7.52 -15.69 2.54
C VAL A 85 8.96 -16.12 2.86
N PRO A 86 9.96 -15.24 2.77
CA PRO A 86 11.31 -15.57 3.23
C PRO A 86 11.32 -15.98 4.70
N LYS A 87 12.10 -17.01 5.06
CA LYS A 87 12.32 -17.37 6.47
C LYS A 87 12.90 -16.18 7.24
N GLY A 88 12.50 -16.03 8.50
CA GLY A 88 12.83 -14.86 9.32
C GLY A 88 12.01 -13.61 9.02
N LYS A 89 11.09 -13.64 8.04
CA LYS A 89 10.14 -12.55 7.74
C LYS A 89 8.70 -12.99 7.98
N VAL A 90 7.78 -12.04 8.15
CA VAL A 90 6.34 -12.31 8.27
C VAL A 90 5.56 -11.31 7.43
N LEU A 91 4.41 -11.74 6.93
CA LEU A 91 3.44 -10.80 6.36
C LEU A 91 2.74 -10.02 7.45
N ILE A 92 2.18 -8.86 7.09
CA ILE A 92 1.48 -8.01 8.06
C ILE A 92 0.23 -8.71 8.64
N GLU A 93 -0.51 -9.47 7.84
CA GLU A 93 -1.64 -10.28 8.32
C GLU A 93 -1.22 -11.35 9.31
N GLU A 94 -0.14 -12.06 9.00
CA GLU A 94 0.45 -13.08 9.87
C GLU A 94 0.90 -12.43 11.19
N ALA A 95 1.56 -11.27 11.11
CA ALA A 95 2.02 -10.51 12.27
C ALA A 95 0.85 -10.05 13.15
N MET A 96 -0.21 -9.50 12.57
CA MET A 96 -1.38 -9.08 13.35
C MET A 96 -2.11 -10.28 13.98
N THR A 97 -2.21 -11.38 13.24
CA THR A 97 -2.84 -12.63 13.73
C THR A 97 -2.06 -13.25 14.88
N LEU A 98 -0.73 -13.38 14.74
CA LEU A 98 0.10 -13.97 15.79
C LEU A 98 0.11 -13.11 17.06
N LEU A 99 0.17 -11.78 16.92
CA LEU A 99 0.14 -10.84 18.05
C LEU A 99 -1.20 -10.92 18.80
N ASN A 100 -2.31 -10.92 18.08
CA ASN A 100 -3.64 -11.03 18.67
C ASN A 100 -3.85 -12.40 19.36
N ASN A 101 -3.34 -13.48 18.76
CA ASN A 101 -3.44 -14.82 19.34
C ASN A 101 -2.62 -14.97 20.62
N HIS A 102 -1.38 -14.45 20.63
CA HIS A 102 -0.55 -14.41 21.83
C HIS A 102 -1.20 -13.57 22.94
N HIS A 103 -1.73 -12.40 22.59
CA HIS A 103 -2.41 -11.52 23.55
C HIS A 103 -3.63 -12.20 24.21
N ARG A 104 -4.41 -12.99 23.45
CA ARG A 104 -5.59 -13.70 23.98
C ARG A 104 -5.25 -14.98 24.74
N SER A 105 -4.19 -15.69 24.36
CA SER A 105 -3.86 -17.01 24.91
C SER A 105 -2.35 -17.24 24.91
N PRO A 106 -1.61 -16.56 25.81
CA PRO A 106 -0.14 -16.62 25.84
C PRO A 106 0.40 -18.01 26.19
N GLU A 107 -0.34 -18.81 26.97
CA GLU A 107 0.01 -20.20 27.31
C GLU A 107 -0.03 -21.11 26.08
N THR A 108 -1.00 -20.91 25.19
CA THR A 108 -1.18 -21.72 23.98
C THR A 108 -0.31 -21.24 22.83
N TRP A 109 -0.03 -19.94 22.77
CA TRP A 109 0.75 -19.29 21.72
C TRP A 109 2.08 -18.80 22.28
N THR A 110 2.90 -19.73 22.75
CA THR A 110 4.23 -19.42 23.28
C THR A 110 5.17 -18.87 22.19
N ALA A 111 6.21 -18.14 22.60
CA ALA A 111 7.22 -17.61 21.68
C ALA A 111 7.88 -18.72 20.85
N GLU A 112 8.11 -19.88 21.46
CA GLU A 112 8.69 -21.07 20.80
C GLU A 112 7.78 -21.59 19.68
N LYS A 113 6.49 -21.74 19.97
CA LYS A 113 5.50 -22.17 18.98
C LYS A 113 5.37 -21.18 17.82
N ILE A 114 5.43 -19.88 18.11
CA ILE A 114 5.39 -18.83 17.08
C ILE A 114 6.66 -18.88 16.22
N ALA A 115 7.83 -19.00 16.84
CA ALA A 115 9.11 -19.08 16.14
C ALA A 115 9.15 -20.29 15.19
N GLU A 116 8.70 -21.45 15.65
CA GLU A 116 8.61 -22.65 14.81
C GLU A 116 7.59 -22.48 13.69
N LYS A 117 6.34 -22.10 14.03
CA LYS A 117 5.24 -21.97 13.07
C LYS A 117 5.59 -21.01 11.95
N TYR A 118 6.14 -19.84 12.27
CA TYR A 118 6.49 -18.81 11.28
C TYR A 118 7.97 -18.83 10.90
N SER A 119 8.76 -19.86 11.20
CA SER A 119 10.19 -19.91 10.85
C SER A 119 10.96 -18.61 11.20
N LEU A 120 10.73 -18.08 12.40
CA LEU A 120 11.36 -16.86 12.92
C LEU A 120 12.43 -17.20 13.96
N GLU A 121 13.35 -16.26 14.16
CA GLU A 121 14.31 -16.38 15.26
C GLU A 121 13.61 -16.13 16.60
N LEU A 122 13.84 -17.01 17.58
CA LEU A 122 13.22 -16.92 18.90
C LEU A 122 13.50 -15.57 19.60
N LYS A 123 14.70 -15.01 19.39
CA LYS A 123 15.08 -13.69 19.90
C LYS A 123 14.18 -12.59 19.33
N ASP A 124 13.93 -12.61 18.03
CA ASP A 124 13.10 -11.62 17.36
C ASP A 124 11.65 -11.77 17.75
N VAL A 125 11.16 -13.00 17.94
CA VAL A 125 9.80 -13.24 18.46
C VAL A 125 9.65 -12.69 19.87
N ASN A 126 10.60 -12.93 20.77
CA ASN A 126 10.54 -12.38 22.13
C ASN A 126 10.53 -10.85 22.13
N ASN A 127 11.37 -10.21 21.29
CA ASN A 127 11.35 -8.76 21.12
C ASN A 127 10.02 -8.29 20.55
N LEU A 128 9.48 -8.97 19.54
CA LEU A 128 8.21 -8.66 18.91
C LEU A 128 7.09 -8.67 19.95
N LEU A 129 6.98 -9.73 20.75
CA LEU A 129 5.93 -9.87 21.78
C LEU A 129 6.10 -8.87 22.94
N THR A 130 7.33 -8.47 23.25
CA THR A 130 7.62 -7.51 24.33
C THR A 130 7.29 -6.07 23.93
N PHE A 131 7.61 -5.69 22.69
CA PHE A 131 7.57 -4.29 22.26
C PHE A 131 6.36 -3.93 21.38
N PHE A 132 5.70 -4.92 20.76
CA PHE A 132 4.54 -4.69 19.90
C PHE A 132 3.26 -5.18 20.56
N ILE A 133 2.51 -4.24 21.15
CA ILE A 133 1.23 -4.51 21.79
C ILE A 133 0.12 -4.17 20.79
N PRO A 134 -0.78 -5.10 20.44
CA PRO A 134 -1.89 -4.82 19.54
C PRO A 134 -2.89 -3.84 20.17
N PHE A 135 -3.55 -3.05 19.33
CA PHE A 135 -4.58 -2.11 19.78
C PHE A 135 -5.80 -2.87 20.31
N VAL A 136 -6.29 -2.49 21.49
CA VAL A 136 -7.60 -2.90 21.99
C VAL A 136 -8.63 -1.98 21.36
N MET A 137 -9.47 -2.53 20.47
CA MET A 137 -10.53 -1.80 19.80
C MET A 137 -11.87 -2.12 20.47
N ASP A 138 -12.43 -1.15 21.17
CA ASP A 138 -13.79 -1.22 21.68
C ASP A 138 -14.76 -0.71 20.63
N PHE A 139 -15.70 -1.57 20.21
CA PHE A 139 -16.79 -1.14 19.34
C PHE A 139 -17.80 -0.35 20.18
N LEU A 140 -17.81 0.96 20.00
CA LEU A 140 -18.84 1.80 20.59
C LEU A 140 -20.18 1.47 19.91
N PRO A 141 -21.25 1.20 20.68
CA PRO A 141 -22.56 1.00 20.09
C PRO A 141 -22.97 2.26 19.33
N TYR A 142 -23.27 2.11 18.04
CA TYR A 142 -23.81 3.17 17.22
C TYR A 142 -25.17 3.57 17.82
N LYS A 143 -25.29 4.81 18.29
CA LYS A 143 -26.59 5.33 18.73
C LYS A 143 -27.38 5.66 17.48
N ASP A 144 -28.38 4.85 17.18
CA ASP A 144 -29.38 5.17 16.17
C ASP A 144 -29.96 6.56 16.48
N GLN A 145 -29.72 7.49 15.57
CA GLN A 145 -30.25 8.84 15.65
C GLN A 145 -31.76 8.72 15.48
N LYS A 146 -32.50 9.21 16.47
CA LYS A 146 -33.95 9.08 16.58
C LYS A 146 -34.63 9.43 15.26
N THR A 147 -35.44 8.51 14.75
CA THR A 147 -36.39 8.73 13.67
C THR A 147 -37.20 9.99 13.97
N LEU A 148 -37.14 10.97 13.07
CA LEU A 148 -38.06 12.10 13.08
C LEU A 148 -39.44 11.54 12.75
N ASP A 149 -40.27 11.41 13.77
CA ASP A 149 -41.68 11.06 13.65
C ASP A 149 -42.33 12.08 12.70
N SER A 150 -42.77 11.58 11.54
CA SER A 150 -43.57 12.35 10.60
C SER A 150 -44.94 12.63 11.20
N LYS A 151 -45.29 13.90 11.36
CA LYS A 151 -46.69 14.34 11.48
C LYS A 151 -46.89 15.70 10.82
#